data_AF-A0A5M7AUH0-F1
#
_entry.id   AF-A0A5M7AUH0-F1
#
_cell.length_a   1.000
_cell.length_b   1.000
_cell.length_c   1.000
_cell.angle_alpha   90.00
_cell.angle_beta   90.00
_cell.angle_gamma   90.00
#
_symmetry.space_group_name_H-M   'P 1'
#
loop_
_entity.id
_entity.type
_entity.pdbx_description
1 polymer ?
#
loop_
_entity_poly.entity_id
_entity_poly.type
_entity_poly.pdbx_seq_one_letter_code
_entity_poly.pdbx_strand_id
1 'polypeptide(L)'
;FNNLKLYLNGALIKSTSHFSLKGSISSSLDKLTIGKSSASDNNYFKGAIDEVRVFDVALTENQLQQMIYQEIEQNGSDVIGKVVPKKVADLTSG
;
A
#
# COMPACT_ATOMS: atom_id res chain seq x y z
N PHE A 1 10.73 17.37 4.61
CA PHE A 1 11.66 16.24 4.42
C PHE A 1 10.84 15.05 3.95
N ASN A 2 11.11 14.50 2.75
CA ASN A 2 10.36 13.36 2.23
C ASN A 2 10.90 12.08 2.84
N ASN A 3 10.07 11.42 3.67
CA ASN A 3 10.41 10.19 4.35
C ASN A 3 9.66 9.05 3.66
N LEU A 4 10.36 7.96 3.36
CA LEU A 4 9.70 6.71 2.99
C LEU A 4 9.17 6.07 4.27
N LYS A 5 7.87 5.77 4.28
CA LYS A 5 7.17 5.19 5.42
C LYS A 5 6.63 3.81 5.05
N LEU A 6 6.75 2.86 5.98
CA LEU A 6 6.17 1.53 5.89
C LEU A 6 5.17 1.37 7.03
N TYR A 7 3.95 0.97 6.66
CA TYR A 7 2.87 0.72 7.59
C TYR A 7 2.44 -0.74 7.53
N LEU A 8 2.07 -1.30 8.68
CA LEU A 8 1.49 -2.64 8.80
C LEU A 8 0.21 -2.52 9.63
N ASN A 9 -0.92 -3.01 9.10
CA ASN A 9 -2.23 -2.88 9.73
C ASN A 9 -2.58 -1.43 10.13
N GLY A 10 -2.14 -0.45 9.33
CA GLY A 10 -2.34 0.98 9.56
C GLY A 10 -1.32 1.63 10.50
N ALA A 11 -0.57 0.86 11.28
CA ALA A 11 0.43 1.40 12.20
C ALA A 11 1.76 1.65 11.47
N LEU A 12 2.40 2.79 11.74
CA LEU A 12 3.74 3.08 11.22
C LEU A 12 4.76 2.17 11.90
N ILE A 13 5.39 1.27 11.14
CA ILE A 13 6.41 0.35 11.67
C ILE A 13 7.84 0.77 11.31
N LYS A 14 8.00 1.55 10.24
CA LYS A 14 9.31 2.09 9.86
C LYS A 14 9.19 3.40 9.09
N SER A 15 10.12 4.31 9.35
CA SER A 15 10.34 5.51 8.56
C SER A 15 11.83 5.66 8.29
N THR A 16 12.20 6.04 7.07
CA THR A 16 13.59 6.33 6.71
C THR A 16 13.68 7.59 5.87
N SER A 17 14.73 8.36 6.16
CA SER A 17 15.09 9.58 5.44
C SER A 17 16.51 9.40 4.92
N HIS A 18 16.67 8.76 3.77
CA HIS A 18 17.97 8.62 3.12
C HIS A 18 18.05 9.56 1.91
N PHE A 19 19.22 10.16 1.68
CA PHE A 19 19.41 11.09 0.57
C PHE A 19 19.15 10.42 -0.79
N SER A 20 19.50 9.14 -0.94
CA SER A 20 19.23 8.36 -2.16
C SER A 20 17.75 8.03 -2.39
N LEU A 21 16.89 8.22 -1.39
CA LEU A 21 15.44 8.09 -1.53
C LEU A 21 14.78 9.42 -1.93
N LYS A 22 15.59 10.48 -2.09
CA LYS A 22 15.11 11.77 -2.61
C LYS A 22 15.22 11.75 -4.13
N GLY A 23 14.09 12.02 -4.80
CA GLY A 23 14.02 12.12 -6.26
C GLY A 23 12.96 11.19 -6.84
N SER A 24 12.93 11.13 -8.17
CA SER A 24 12.01 10.26 -8.91
C SER A 24 12.51 8.81 -8.90
N ILE A 25 11.56 7.86 -8.88
CA ILE A 25 11.87 6.47 -9.19
C ILE A 25 12.36 6.43 -10.65
N SER A 26 13.49 5.76 -10.90
CA SER A 26 13.99 5.59 -12.27
C SER A 26 12.97 4.83 -13.11
N SER A 27 12.69 5.31 -14.32
CA SER A 27 11.84 4.57 -15.25
C SER A 27 12.47 3.24 -15.63
N SER A 28 11.63 2.23 -15.84
CA SER A 28 12.01 0.93 -16.37
C SER A 28 11.10 0.58 -17.54
N LEU A 29 11.64 -0.15 -18.52
CA LEU A 29 10.86 -0.76 -19.60
C LEU A 29 10.24 -2.10 -19.18
N ASP A 30 10.59 -2.60 -18.01
CA ASP A 30 10.03 -3.81 -17.45
C ASP A 30 8.52 -3.63 -17.18
N LYS A 31 7.77 -4.72 -17.36
CA LYS A 31 6.36 -4.76 -16.98
C LYS A 31 6.23 -4.62 -15.46
N LEU A 32 5.24 -3.86 -15.01
CA LEU A 32 4.80 -3.90 -13.61
C LEU A 32 4.35 -5.33 -13.29
N THR A 33 4.94 -5.91 -12.24
CA THR A 33 4.62 -7.26 -11.77
C THR A 33 4.22 -7.20 -10.31
N ILE A 34 3.23 -8.02 -9.94
CA ILE A 34 2.76 -8.21 -8.57
C ILE A 34 2.97 -9.68 -8.24
N GLY A 35 3.49 -9.97 -7.04
CA GLY A 35 3.75 -11.33 -6.59
C GLY A 35 4.97 -12.01 -7.23
N LYS A 36 5.80 -11.28 -7.99
CA LYS A 36 7.12 -11.74 -8.44
C LYS A 36 8.07 -10.58 -8.73
N SER A 37 9.34 -10.88 -8.98
CA SER A 37 10.30 -9.92 -9.55
C SER A 37 10.04 -9.72 -11.05
N SER A 38 10.24 -8.49 -11.55
CA SER A 38 10.22 -8.23 -13.00
C SER A 38 11.43 -8.85 -13.72
N ALA A 39 12.57 -8.93 -13.03
CA ALA A 39 13.86 -9.36 -13.59
C ALA A 39 14.10 -10.87 -13.56
N SER A 40 13.22 -11.65 -12.91
CA SER A 40 13.36 -13.11 -12.83
C SER A 40 12.02 -13.83 -12.73
N ASP A 41 11.96 -15.03 -13.30
CA ASP A 41 10.77 -15.89 -13.28
C ASP A 41 10.86 -17.02 -12.25
N ASN A 42 11.73 -16.88 -11.25
CA ASN A 42 11.94 -17.91 -10.23
C ASN A 42 11.51 -17.48 -8.81
N ASN A 43 11.18 -16.20 -8.63
CA ASN A 43 10.90 -15.61 -7.32
C ASN A 43 9.44 -15.22 -7.18
N TYR A 44 8.55 -16.21 -7.06
CA TYR A 44 7.13 -16.01 -6.84
C TYR A 44 6.78 -15.93 -5.35
N PHE A 45 5.91 -14.98 -5.00
CA PHE A 45 5.27 -14.92 -3.71
C PHE A 45 4.34 -16.13 -3.54
N LYS A 46 4.48 -16.86 -2.44
CA LYS A 46 3.67 -18.04 -2.12
C LYS A 46 2.61 -17.67 -1.09
N GLY A 47 1.54 -17.03 -1.55
CA GLY A 47 0.41 -16.61 -0.72
C GLY A 47 -0.68 -15.93 -1.54
N ALA A 48 -1.70 -15.41 -0.85
CA ALA A 48 -2.74 -14.60 -1.48
C ALA A 48 -2.35 -13.11 -1.45
N ILE A 49 -2.64 -12.41 -2.54
CA ILE A 49 -2.53 -10.96 -2.65
C ILE A 49 -3.89 -10.47 -3.09
N ASP A 50 -4.40 -9.43 -2.44
CA ASP A 50 -5.67 -8.81 -2.76
C ASP A 50 -5.57 -7.29 -2.57
N GLU A 51 -6.51 -6.53 -3.11
CA GLU A 51 -6.71 -5.10 -2.81
C GLU A 51 -5.51 -4.17 -3.12
N VAL A 52 -4.75 -4.47 -4.18
CA VAL A 52 -3.55 -3.69 -4.55
C VAL A 52 -3.93 -2.32 -5.14
N ARG A 53 -3.40 -1.25 -4.55
CA ARG A 53 -3.62 0.15 -4.99
C ARG A 53 -2.29 0.89 -5.17
N VAL A 54 -2.21 1.74 -6.19
CA VAL A 54 -1.07 2.61 -6.47
C VAL A 54 -1.57 4.04 -6.66
N PHE A 55 -0.91 5.01 -6.04
CA PHE A 55 -1.27 6.43 -6.07
C PHE A 55 -0.09 7.25 -6.59
N ASP A 56 -0.40 8.28 -7.36
CA ASP A 56 0.56 9.31 -7.80
C ASP A 56 0.76 10.42 -6.74
N VAL A 57 0.02 10.35 -5.64
CA VAL A 57 0.11 11.24 -4.48
C VAL A 57 0.50 10.48 -3.22
N ALA A 58 1.29 11.12 -2.35
CA ALA A 58 1.54 10.60 -1.02
C ALA A 58 0.31 10.80 -0.13
N LEU A 59 -0.29 9.69 0.33
CA LEU A 59 -1.42 9.73 1.26
C LEU A 59 -1.01 10.25 2.64
N THR A 60 -1.90 11.01 3.26
CA THR A 60 -1.83 11.32 4.69
C THR A 60 -2.12 10.08 5.53
N GLU A 61 -1.71 10.08 6.80
CA GLU A 61 -1.95 8.96 7.72
C GLU A 61 -3.45 8.67 7.90
N ASN A 62 -4.29 9.72 7.93
CA ASN A 62 -5.74 9.55 8.01
C ASN A 62 -6.33 8.91 6.75
N GLN A 63 -5.88 9.33 5.56
CA GLN A 63 -6.32 8.72 4.29
C GLN A 63 -5.88 7.25 4.20
N LEU A 64 -4.66 6.93 4.62
CA LEU A 64 -4.17 5.55 4.67
C LEU A 64 -5.01 4.69 5.62
N GLN A 65 -5.32 5.20 6.81
CA GLN A 65 -6.17 4.49 7.78
C GLN A 65 -7.55 4.22 7.22
N GLN A 66 -8.17 5.20 6.55
CA GLN A 66 -9.45 4.98 5.88
C GLN A 66 -9.36 3.90 4.79
N MET A 67 -8.27 3.88 4.03
CA MET A 67 -8.09 2.90 2.95
C MET A 67 -7.84 1.47 3.43
N ILE A 68 -7.08 1.28 4.51
CA ILE A 68 -6.78 -0.05 5.06
C ILE A 68 -8.03 -0.76 5.58
N TYR A 69 -9.04 0.00 5.99
CA TYR A 69 -10.34 -0.55 6.40
C TYR A 69 -11.41 -0.39 5.32
N GLN A 70 -11.02 -0.37 4.05
CA GLN A 70 -11.96 -0.39 2.93
C GLN A 70 -11.63 -1.54 1.98
N GLU A 71 -12.62 -2.36 1.64
CA GLU A 71 -12.54 -3.30 0.51
C GLU A 71 -12.83 -2.56 -0.79
N ILE A 72 -12.24 -2.96 -1.92
CA ILE A 72 -12.65 -2.49 -3.23
C ILE A 72 -13.90 -3.27 -3.61
N GLU A 73 -14.97 -2.53 -3.84
CA GLU A 73 -16.20 -3.08 -4.39
C GLU A 73 -16.46 -2.42 -5.74
N GLN A 74 -16.78 -3.26 -6.72
CA GLN A 74 -17.26 -2.75 -8.00
C GLN A 74 -18.71 -2.30 -7.83
N ASN A 75 -18.97 -1.01 -8.03
CA ASN A 75 -20.28 -0.40 -7.96
C ASN A 75 -20.70 0.08 -9.36
N GLY A 76 -21.20 -0.85 -10.16
CA GLY A 76 -21.51 -0.60 -11.57
C GLY A 76 -20.25 -0.36 -12.39
N SER A 77 -20.15 0.83 -13.00
CA SER A 77 -18.97 1.26 -13.76
C SER A 77 -17.86 1.85 -12.89
N ASP A 78 -18.17 2.17 -11.63
CA ASP A 78 -17.23 2.79 -10.70
C ASP A 78 -16.61 1.74 -9.78
N VAL A 79 -15.39 2.01 -9.33
CA VAL A 79 -14.68 1.24 -8.31
C VAL A 79 -14.68 2.08 -7.02
N ILE A 80 -15.33 1.58 -5.97
CA ILE A 80 -15.49 2.31 -4.70
C ILE A 80 -14.86 1.55 -3.53
N GLY A 81 -14.52 2.27 -2.46
CA GLY A 81 -14.12 1.67 -1.18
C GLY A 81 -15.33 1.40 -0.29
N LYS A 82 -15.58 0.14 0.07
CA LYS A 82 -16.57 -0.27 1.08
C LYS A 82 -15.92 -0.31 2.46
N VAL A 83 -16.37 0.55 3.38
CA VAL A 83 -15.82 0.61 4.75
C VAL A 83 -16.11 -0.70 5.50
N VAL A 84 -15.04 -1.36 5.93
CA VAL A 84 -15.06 -2.53 6.82
C VAL A 84 -15.12 -2.04 8.27
N PRO A 85 -16.18 -2.37 9.04
CA PRO A 85 -16.28 -1.95 10.43
C PRO A 85 -15.16 -2.57 11.28
N LYS A 86 -14.31 -1.74 11.89
CA LYS A 86 -13.37 -2.19 12.92
C LYS A 86 -14.05 -2.21 14.29
N LYS A 87 -13.89 -3.30 15.05
CA LYS A 87 -14.38 -3.37 16.44
C LYS A 87 -13.62 -2.37 17.31
N VAL A 88 -14.34 -1.61 18.13
CA VAL A 88 -13.77 -0.55 19.01
C VAL A 88 -12.76 -1.11 20.02
N ALA A 89 -12.86 -2.38 20.39
CA ALA A 89 -11.93 -3.04 21.32
C ALA A 89 -10.49 -3.20 20.76
N ASP A 90 -10.30 -3.15 19.44
CA ASP A 90 -8.98 -3.31 18.80
C ASP A 90 -8.23 -1.97 18.64
N LEU A 91 -8.67 -0.92 19.35
CA LEU A 91 -8.05 0.41 19.37
C LEU A 91 -7.25 0.69 20.65
N THR A 92 -7.30 -0.21 21.65
CA THR A 92 -6.70 0.02 22.99
C THR A 92 -5.35 -0.65 23.22
N SER A 93 -4.73 -1.23 22.20
CA SER A 93 -3.39 -1.81 22.31
C SER A 93 -2.47 -1.20 21.24
N GLY A 94 -1.93 -0.03 21.59
CA GLY A 94 -0.83 0.66 20.94
C GLY A 94 0.10 1.22 22.01
#